data_AF-A0A2T4AYI7-F1
#
_entry.id   AF-A0A2T4AYI7-F1
#
_cell.length_a   1.000
_cell.length_b   1.000
_cell.length_c   1.000
_cell.angle_alpha   90.00
_cell.angle_beta   90.00
_cell.angle_gamma   90.00
#
_symmetry.space_group_name_H-M   'P 1'
#
loop_
_entity.id
_entity.type
_entity.pdbx_description
1 polymer ?
#
loop_
_entity_poly.entity_id
_entity_poly.type
_entity_poly.pdbx_seq_one_letter_code
_entity_poly.pdbx_strand_id
1 'polypeptide(L)'
;MSSSWTISVGNERGANTNYAVFIEPPSFTGGLQPWMNVWYTSFVPYHGNFEIRSGLDFFAWVGTAPTAPAPGVVINSGMNLLARLGTSTVPGSTFEKQVIQSFPTITEVESTAVPGAFEIQTGSDFNVPNNTYLLGLAKVNNRGQVAPVASVAPHNNMKVQISPKMKFYVSESQQVPGEIVDYHAVTRDGATIDFSEGEGMGKFYARVVQNADGRFDVKYYDRFDD
;
A
#
# COMPACT_ATOMS: atom_id res chain seq x y z
N MET A 1 -1.34 -21.30 8.82
CA MET A 1 -0.09 -20.95 8.12
C MET A 1 -0.28 -19.57 7.52
N SER A 2 0.54 -18.58 7.89
CA SER A 2 0.46 -17.25 7.27
C SER A 2 1.20 -17.30 5.93
N SER A 3 0.49 -17.05 4.83
CA SER A 3 1.15 -16.84 3.53
C SER A 3 1.91 -15.51 3.58
N SER A 4 3.21 -15.56 3.36
CA SER A 4 4.07 -14.38 3.23
C SER A 4 4.74 -14.40 1.87
N TRP A 5 4.77 -13.24 1.21
CA TRP A 5 5.46 -13.04 -0.05
C TRP A 5 6.75 -12.27 0.17
N THR A 6 7.79 -12.66 -0.55
CA THR A 6 9.10 -12.00 -0.53
C THR A 6 9.43 -11.48 -1.92
N ILE A 7 9.86 -10.23 -2.00
CA ILE A 7 10.31 -9.58 -3.22
C ILE A 7 11.77 -9.19 -3.02
N SER A 8 12.66 -9.79 -3.81
CA SER A 8 14.08 -9.42 -3.85
C SER A 8 14.33 -8.51 -5.03
N VAL A 9 14.93 -7.35 -4.79
CA VAL A 9 15.22 -6.34 -5.80
C VAL A 9 16.73 -6.21 -5.94
N GLY A 10 17.26 -6.51 -7.13
CA GLY A 10 18.68 -6.42 -7.48
C GLY A 10 18.97 -5.28 -8.46
N ASN A 11 20.14 -4.66 -8.30
CA ASN A 11 20.60 -3.56 -9.14
C ASN A 11 21.74 -4.00 -10.07
N GLU A 12 21.43 -4.17 -11.36
CA GLU A 12 22.39 -4.41 -12.43
C GLU A 12 22.45 -3.24 -13.43
N ARG A 13 22.03 -2.04 -13.00
CA ARG A 13 21.90 -0.83 -13.83
C ARG A 13 23.25 -0.26 -14.32
N GLY A 14 24.37 -0.70 -13.73
CA GLY A 14 25.70 -0.14 -13.97
C GLY A 14 26.03 1.10 -13.11
N ALA A 15 25.14 1.48 -12.19
CA ALA A 15 25.31 2.60 -11.27
C ALA A 15 24.53 2.34 -9.97
N ASN A 16 24.81 3.13 -8.93
CA ASN A 16 24.05 3.10 -7.69
C ASN A 16 22.68 3.76 -7.89
N THR A 17 21.62 3.19 -7.31
CA THR A 17 20.24 3.61 -7.56
C THR A 17 19.41 3.59 -6.28
N ASN A 18 18.37 4.43 -6.23
CA ASN A 18 17.32 4.36 -5.21
C ASN A 18 16.08 3.72 -5.81
N TYR A 19 15.53 2.72 -5.13
CA TYR A 19 14.25 2.10 -5.50
C TYR A 19 13.17 2.47 -4.51
N ALA A 20 11.97 2.72 -5.02
CA ALA A 20 10.74 2.75 -4.25
C ALA A 20 9.89 1.52 -4.56
N VAL A 21 9.19 1.05 -3.53
CA VAL A 21 8.26 -0.06 -3.62
C VAL A 21 6.87 0.42 -3.24
N PHE A 22 5.90 -0.08 -3.98
CA PHE A 22 4.51 0.30 -3.91
C PHE A 22 3.63 -0.94 -3.85
N ILE A 23 2.40 -0.75 -3.40
CA ILE A 23 1.35 -1.75 -3.47
C ILE A 23 0.25 -1.19 -4.35
N GLU A 24 -0.28 -2.02 -5.23
CA GLU A 24 -1.48 -1.72 -6.00
C GLU A 24 -2.58 -1.20 -5.06
N PRO A 25 -3.15 -0.01 -5.33
CA PRO A 25 -4.21 0.51 -4.50
C PRO A 25 -5.38 -0.48 -4.38
N PRO A 26 -5.93 -0.68 -3.17
CA PRO A 26 -7.07 -1.54 -2.97
C PRO A 26 -8.28 -1.00 -3.73
N SER A 27 -9.29 -1.85 -3.92
CA SER A 27 -10.59 -1.37 -4.37
C SER A 27 -11.26 -0.62 -3.21
N PHE A 28 -11.74 0.60 -3.48
CA PHE A 28 -12.51 1.40 -2.55
C PHE A 28 -13.96 1.53 -3.05
N THR A 29 -14.95 1.35 -2.18
CA THR A 29 -16.34 1.68 -2.53
C THR A 29 -16.60 3.19 -2.48
N GLY A 30 -17.74 3.60 -3.05
CA GLY A 30 -18.21 4.98 -2.96
C GLY A 30 -17.61 5.94 -4.00
N GLY A 31 -16.98 5.42 -5.06
CA GLY A 31 -16.48 6.22 -6.17
C GLY A 31 -15.27 7.10 -5.82
N LEU A 32 -14.55 6.75 -4.76
CA LEU A 32 -13.37 7.48 -4.33
C LEU A 32 -12.20 7.19 -5.27
N GLN A 33 -11.45 8.23 -5.64
CA GLN A 33 -10.23 8.09 -6.44
C GLN A 33 -9.06 7.72 -5.52
N PRO A 34 -8.48 6.51 -5.64
CA PRO A 34 -7.33 6.13 -4.84
C PRO A 34 -6.06 6.84 -5.31
N TRP A 35 -5.23 7.16 -4.32
CA TRP A 35 -3.83 7.50 -4.49
C TRP A 35 -2.96 6.31 -4.07
N MET A 36 -1.89 6.09 -4.83
CA MET A 36 -0.82 5.18 -4.46
C MET A 36 0.22 5.94 -3.64
N ASN A 37 0.70 5.33 -2.56
CA ASN A 37 1.72 5.91 -1.70
C ASN A 37 3.01 5.08 -1.77
N VAL A 38 4.16 5.75 -1.66
CA VAL A 38 5.45 5.06 -1.48
C VAL A 38 5.40 4.25 -0.19
N TRP A 39 5.54 2.94 -0.28
CA TRP A 39 5.55 2.07 0.91
C TRP A 39 6.93 2.03 1.56
N TYR A 40 7.97 1.85 0.74
CA TYR A 40 9.35 1.73 1.21
C TYR A 40 10.34 2.20 0.14
N THR A 41 11.45 2.77 0.57
CA THR A 41 12.54 3.20 -0.30
C THR A 41 13.87 2.63 0.18
N SER A 42 14.73 2.23 -0.75
CA SER A 42 16.09 1.75 -0.42
C SER A 42 17.10 2.24 -1.43
N PHE A 43 18.25 2.70 -0.91
CA PHE A 43 19.46 2.83 -1.71
C PHE A 43 20.07 1.46 -1.93
N VAL A 44 20.48 1.19 -3.18
CA VAL A 44 21.06 -0.09 -3.58
C VAL A 44 22.30 0.20 -4.45
N PRO A 45 23.50 -0.14 -3.95
CA PRO A 45 24.72 -0.06 -4.76
C PRO A 45 24.61 -0.92 -6.03
N TYR A 46 25.41 -0.62 -7.04
CA TYR A 46 25.57 -1.52 -8.19
C TYR A 46 26.01 -2.92 -7.71
N HIS A 47 25.41 -3.99 -8.25
CA HIS A 47 25.48 -5.38 -7.77
C HIS A 47 24.91 -5.65 -6.37
N GLY A 48 24.27 -4.65 -5.77
CA GLY A 48 23.56 -4.79 -4.51
C GLY A 48 22.14 -5.33 -4.69
N ASN A 49 21.53 -5.73 -3.58
CA ASN A 49 20.12 -6.08 -3.53
C ASN A 49 19.50 -5.70 -2.17
N PHE A 50 18.18 -5.77 -2.10
CA PHE A 50 17.43 -5.78 -0.85
C PHE A 50 16.17 -6.65 -0.99
N GLU A 51 15.65 -7.13 0.12
CA GLU A 51 14.39 -7.88 0.16
C GLU A 51 13.30 -7.09 0.86
N ILE A 52 12.07 -7.22 0.41
CA ILE A 52 10.86 -6.83 1.14
C ILE A 52 10.03 -8.08 1.42
N ARG A 53 9.46 -8.15 2.62
CA ARG A 53 8.53 -9.20 3.01
C ARG A 53 7.18 -8.60 3.35
N SER A 54 6.12 -9.17 2.78
CA SER A 54 4.74 -8.78 3.02
C SER A 54 3.90 -9.99 3.37
N GLY A 55 3.15 -9.91 4.46
CA GLY A 55 2.12 -10.91 4.81
C GLY A 55 0.71 -10.44 4.44
N LEU A 56 -0.27 -11.18 4.97
CA LEU A 56 -1.70 -10.85 4.96
C LEU A 56 -2.11 -9.86 6.08
N ASP A 57 -1.14 -9.30 6.80
CA ASP A 57 -1.40 -8.29 7.83
C ASP A 57 -1.68 -6.95 7.16
N PHE A 58 -2.95 -6.57 7.12
CA PHE A 58 -3.42 -5.29 6.61
C PHE A 58 -3.78 -4.37 7.77
N PHE A 59 -3.46 -3.09 7.65
CA PHE A 59 -3.81 -2.09 8.66
C PHE A 59 -4.80 -1.10 8.07
N ALA A 60 -5.94 -0.94 8.74
CA ALA A 60 -6.79 0.22 8.52
C ALA A 60 -6.00 1.45 8.97
N TRP A 61 -5.93 2.45 8.10
CA TRP A 61 -5.11 3.64 8.34
C TRP A 61 -5.93 4.89 8.12
N VAL A 62 -5.71 5.89 8.97
CA VAL A 62 -6.21 7.25 8.81
C VAL A 62 -5.07 8.24 9.05
N GLY A 63 -5.12 9.38 8.37
CA GLY A 63 -4.07 10.39 8.49
C GLY A 63 -4.46 11.72 7.88
N THR A 64 -3.48 12.60 7.78
CA THR A 64 -3.68 13.95 7.24
C THR A 64 -2.71 14.26 6.13
N ALA A 65 -3.11 15.10 5.19
CA ALA A 65 -2.23 15.71 4.21
C ALA A 65 -2.01 17.19 4.58
N PRO A 66 -0.77 17.72 4.48
CA PRO A 66 -0.47 19.11 4.77
C PRO A 66 -1.07 20.08 3.74
N THR A 67 -1.35 19.57 2.54
CA THR A 67 -1.99 20.26 1.41
C THR A 67 -2.99 19.32 0.74
N ALA A 68 -3.78 19.83 -0.21
CA ALA A 68 -4.68 19.00 -1.00
C ALA A 68 -3.93 17.76 -1.56
N PRO A 69 -4.43 16.53 -1.36
CA PRO A 69 -3.72 15.32 -1.76
C PRO A 69 -3.52 15.25 -3.28
N ALA A 70 -2.26 15.10 -3.69
CA ALA A 70 -1.84 15.02 -5.08
C ALA A 70 -0.43 14.40 -5.17
N PRO A 71 0.02 13.92 -6.35
CA PRO A 71 1.39 13.47 -6.54
C PRO A 71 2.42 14.50 -6.02
N GLY A 72 3.41 14.02 -5.27
CA GLY A 72 4.43 14.84 -4.61
C GLY A 72 4.10 15.26 -3.18
N VAL A 73 2.86 15.07 -2.72
CA VAL A 73 2.46 15.37 -1.34
C VAL A 73 2.84 14.21 -0.42
N VAL A 74 3.63 14.50 0.61
CA VAL A 74 3.93 13.55 1.69
C VAL A 74 2.82 13.62 2.74
N ILE A 75 2.14 12.50 2.96
CA ILE A 75 1.05 12.44 3.94
C ILE A 75 1.61 12.15 5.34
N ASN A 76 1.02 12.78 6.34
CA ASN A 76 1.39 12.60 7.74
C ASN A 76 0.71 11.35 8.31
N SER A 77 1.48 10.55 9.04
CA SER A 77 0.99 9.42 9.78
C SER A 77 -0.06 9.86 10.80
N GLY A 78 -1.26 9.25 10.76
CA GLY A 78 -2.24 9.32 11.84
C GLY A 78 -2.29 8.00 12.61
N MET A 79 -3.51 7.51 12.85
CA MET A 79 -3.75 6.28 13.57
C MET A 79 -3.88 5.08 12.63
N ASN A 80 -3.48 3.91 13.09
CA ASN A 80 -3.69 2.65 12.39
C ASN A 80 -4.08 1.53 13.37
N LEU A 81 -4.87 0.58 12.86
CA LEU A 81 -5.29 -0.63 13.59
C LEU A 81 -5.21 -1.82 12.65
N LEU A 82 -4.85 -2.99 13.18
CA LEU A 82 -4.82 -4.23 12.41
C LEU A 82 -6.25 -4.56 11.94
N ALA A 83 -6.41 -4.80 10.65
CA ALA A 83 -7.70 -5.07 10.02
C ALA A 83 -7.78 -6.54 9.61
N ARG A 84 -8.86 -7.21 10.00
CA ARG A 84 -9.18 -8.55 9.51
C ARG A 84 -10.10 -8.43 8.28
N LEU A 85 -9.72 -9.08 7.18
CA LEU A 85 -10.59 -9.15 6.02
C LEU A 85 -11.78 -10.09 6.27
N GLY A 86 -12.94 -9.73 5.74
CA GLY A 86 -14.12 -10.58 5.80
C GLY A 86 -13.95 -11.89 5.03
N THR A 87 -14.68 -12.92 5.45
CA THR A 87 -14.86 -14.18 4.72
C THR A 87 -16.34 -14.34 4.35
N SER A 88 -16.69 -15.39 3.61
CA SER A 88 -18.08 -15.69 3.28
C SER A 88 -18.99 -15.92 4.50
N THR A 89 -18.42 -16.22 5.67
CA THR A 89 -19.15 -16.55 6.89
C THR A 89 -18.88 -15.62 8.07
N VAL A 90 -17.80 -14.84 8.03
CA VAL A 90 -17.38 -13.94 9.11
C VAL A 90 -17.12 -12.55 8.54
N PRO A 91 -17.86 -11.51 8.96
CA PRO A 91 -17.59 -10.14 8.54
C PRO A 91 -16.17 -9.69 8.88
N GLY A 92 -15.61 -8.85 8.01
CA GLY A 92 -14.32 -8.20 8.25
C GLY A 92 -14.44 -7.08 9.27
N SER A 93 -13.30 -6.66 9.82
CA SER A 93 -13.23 -5.56 10.78
C SER A 93 -13.85 -4.29 10.21
N THR A 94 -14.57 -3.56 11.07
CA THR A 94 -15.14 -2.26 10.76
C THR A 94 -14.61 -1.25 11.75
N PHE A 95 -14.21 -0.09 11.26
CA PHE A 95 -13.67 0.99 12.07
C PHE A 95 -14.49 2.25 11.91
N GLU A 96 -14.81 2.91 13.02
CA GLU A 96 -15.38 4.25 12.99
C GLU A 96 -14.25 5.28 13.00
N LYS A 97 -14.22 6.16 11.99
CA LYS A 97 -13.29 7.27 11.87
C LYS A 97 -13.90 8.54 12.44
N GLN A 98 -13.15 9.18 13.33
CA GLN A 98 -13.50 10.46 13.95
C GLN A 98 -12.31 11.41 13.91
N VAL A 99 -12.56 12.71 14.00
CA VAL A 99 -11.53 13.74 14.14
C VAL A 99 -11.64 14.33 15.54
N ILE A 100 -10.62 14.08 16.35
CA ILE A 100 -10.52 14.57 17.73
C ILE A 100 -9.39 15.59 17.76
N GLN A 101 -9.72 16.85 18.06
CA GLN A 101 -8.72 17.95 18.11
C GLN A 101 -7.85 18.03 16.85
N SER A 102 -8.49 17.96 15.66
CA SER A 102 -7.85 17.93 14.35
C SER A 102 -6.99 16.71 14.04
N PHE A 103 -6.97 15.69 14.91
CA PHE A 103 -6.28 14.42 14.68
C PHE A 103 -7.29 13.34 14.27
N PRO A 104 -7.11 12.67 13.11
CA PRO A 104 -7.98 11.56 12.72
C PRO A 104 -7.66 10.30 13.52
N THR A 105 -8.67 9.74 14.15
CA THR A 105 -8.60 8.50 14.94
C THR A 105 -9.53 7.45 14.35
N ILE A 106 -9.23 6.18 14.62
CA ILE A 106 -10.12 5.06 14.32
C ILE A 106 -10.32 4.19 15.56
N THR A 107 -11.54 3.68 15.73
CA THR A 107 -11.87 2.69 16.76
C THR A 107 -12.60 1.53 16.09
N GLU A 108 -12.27 0.30 16.47
CA GLU A 108 -12.99 -0.87 15.97
C GLU A 108 -14.41 -0.92 16.55
N VAL A 109 -15.39 -1.16 15.69
CA VAL A 109 -16.81 -1.29 16.02
C VAL A 109 -17.33 -2.63 15.53
N GLU A 110 -18.64 -2.87 15.64
CA GLU A 110 -19.26 -4.10 15.15
C GLU A 110 -18.90 -4.35 13.68
N SER A 111 -18.35 -5.54 13.42
CA SER A 111 -17.84 -5.95 12.12
C SER A 111 -18.96 -6.13 11.10
N THR A 112 -18.87 -5.40 9.99
CA THR A 112 -19.86 -5.31 8.91
C THR A 112 -19.22 -5.42 7.53
N ALA A 113 -17.89 -5.51 7.45
CA ALA A 113 -17.20 -5.51 6.18
C ALA A 113 -17.47 -6.79 5.37
N VAL A 114 -17.57 -6.62 4.05
CA VAL A 114 -17.90 -7.71 3.11
C VAL A 114 -16.72 -8.68 2.95
N PRO A 115 -16.95 -9.89 2.39
CA PRO A 115 -15.86 -10.83 2.14
C PRO A 115 -14.73 -10.18 1.32
N GLY A 116 -13.48 -10.39 1.75
CA GLY A 116 -12.28 -9.82 1.13
C GLY A 116 -12.02 -8.35 1.44
N ALA A 117 -12.80 -7.73 2.33
CA ALA A 117 -12.65 -6.33 2.70
C ALA A 117 -12.59 -6.10 4.22
N PHE A 118 -12.09 -4.92 4.60
CA PHE A 118 -12.40 -4.28 5.87
C PHE A 118 -13.12 -2.95 5.60
N GLU A 119 -13.79 -2.38 6.60
CA GLU A 119 -14.59 -1.16 6.43
C GLU A 119 -14.06 -0.02 7.30
N ILE A 120 -14.01 1.20 6.76
CA ILE A 120 -13.87 2.43 7.54
C ILE A 120 -15.12 3.29 7.32
N GLN A 121 -15.82 3.59 8.41
CA GLN A 121 -17.01 4.43 8.44
C GLN A 121 -16.61 5.87 8.78
N THR A 122 -17.07 6.85 8.00
CA THR A 122 -16.84 8.27 8.27
C THR A 122 -18.08 8.91 8.86
N GLY A 123 -17.90 9.84 9.80
CA GLY A 123 -18.95 10.71 10.31
C GLY A 123 -19.11 11.99 9.48
N SER A 124 -19.50 13.07 10.15
CA SER A 124 -19.61 14.43 9.59
C SER A 124 -18.54 15.39 10.15
N ASP A 125 -17.42 14.81 10.60
CA ASP A 125 -16.37 15.40 11.42
C ASP A 125 -15.35 16.25 10.63
N PHE A 126 -15.56 16.45 9.32
CA PHE A 126 -14.69 17.26 8.47
C PHE A 126 -15.44 18.06 7.42
N ASN A 127 -14.80 19.16 7.00
CA ASN A 127 -15.32 20.09 6.01
C ASN A 127 -15.32 19.47 4.61
N VAL A 128 -16.29 19.89 3.79
CA VAL A 128 -16.39 19.52 2.38
C VAL A 128 -16.12 20.78 1.53
N PRO A 129 -15.20 20.75 0.55
CA PRO A 129 -14.42 19.60 0.12
C PRO A 129 -13.35 19.18 1.14
N ASN A 130 -13.17 17.86 1.29
CA ASN A 130 -12.17 17.30 2.18
C ASN A 130 -10.79 17.33 1.52
N ASN A 131 -9.94 18.27 1.93
CA ASN A 131 -8.58 18.43 1.43
C ASN A 131 -7.51 18.02 2.45
N THR A 132 -7.91 17.42 3.58
CA THR A 132 -7.00 17.25 4.73
C THR A 132 -7.02 15.83 5.25
N TYR A 133 -8.18 15.23 5.45
CA TYR A 133 -8.28 13.93 6.13
C TYR A 133 -8.30 12.80 5.12
N LEU A 134 -7.48 11.79 5.38
CA LEU A 134 -7.32 10.62 4.54
C LEU A 134 -7.69 9.37 5.32
N LEU A 135 -8.16 8.36 4.59
CA LEU A 135 -8.23 6.99 5.06
C LEU A 135 -7.66 6.05 4.00
N GLY A 136 -7.31 4.84 4.39
CA GLY A 136 -6.83 3.86 3.44
C GLY A 136 -6.22 2.63 4.07
N LEU A 137 -5.23 2.10 3.35
CA LEU A 137 -4.52 0.88 3.70
C LEU A 137 -3.08 1.22 4.07
N ALA A 138 -2.60 0.58 5.14
CA ALA A 138 -1.19 0.59 5.50
C ALA A 138 -0.61 -0.82 5.63
N LYS A 139 0.72 -0.90 5.50
CA LYS A 139 1.51 -2.11 5.70
C LYS A 139 2.74 -1.82 6.55
N VAL A 140 3.17 -2.82 7.30
CA VAL A 140 4.47 -2.79 7.99
C VAL A 140 5.58 -2.80 6.95
N ASN A 141 6.46 -1.80 6.95
CA ASN A 141 7.64 -1.77 6.10
C ASN A 141 8.79 -2.60 6.69
N ASN A 142 9.91 -2.71 5.97
CA ASN A 142 11.09 -3.47 6.41
C ASN A 142 11.77 -2.96 7.70
N ARG A 143 11.35 -1.80 8.22
CA ARG A 143 11.83 -1.25 9.50
C ARG A 143 10.86 -1.54 10.65
N GLY A 144 9.83 -2.34 10.42
CA GLY A 144 8.78 -2.62 11.41
C GLY A 144 7.80 -1.46 11.62
N GLN A 145 7.83 -0.43 10.76
CA GLN A 145 6.96 0.74 10.88
C GLN A 145 5.75 0.57 9.96
N VAL A 146 4.54 0.84 10.48
CA VAL A 146 3.33 0.86 9.66
C VAL A 146 3.32 2.13 8.82
N ALA A 147 3.31 1.98 7.50
CA ALA A 147 3.31 3.07 6.54
C ALA A 147 2.09 2.96 5.60
N PRO A 148 1.44 4.07 5.24
CA PRO A 148 0.36 4.06 4.27
C PRO A 148 0.88 3.63 2.90
N VAL A 149 0.13 2.77 2.23
CA VAL A 149 0.45 2.27 0.88
C VAL A 149 -0.57 2.73 -0.15
N ALA A 150 -1.78 3.04 0.30
CA ALA A 150 -2.81 3.66 -0.51
C ALA A 150 -3.73 4.51 0.36
N SER A 151 -4.21 5.61 -0.20
CA SER A 151 -5.07 6.57 0.50
C SER A 151 -6.17 7.12 -0.40
N VAL A 152 -7.27 7.55 0.21
CA VAL A 152 -8.38 8.26 -0.42
C VAL A 152 -8.82 9.41 0.47
N ALA A 153 -9.41 10.44 -0.12
CA ALA A 153 -10.10 11.51 0.59
C ALA A 153 -11.58 11.15 0.66
N PRO A 154 -12.09 10.67 1.81
CA PRO A 154 -13.49 10.30 1.93
C PRO A 154 -14.41 11.53 1.96
N HIS A 155 -15.69 11.32 1.68
CA HIS A 155 -16.77 12.24 2.03
C HIS A 155 -17.37 11.89 3.40
N ASN A 156 -18.22 12.77 3.93
CA ASN A 156 -18.94 12.55 5.17
C ASN A 156 -19.97 11.42 5.03
N ASN A 157 -20.23 10.72 6.14
CA ASN A 157 -21.26 9.67 6.28
C ASN A 157 -21.11 8.50 5.30
N MET A 158 -19.88 8.11 4.98
CA MET A 158 -19.58 7.00 4.09
C MET A 158 -19.28 5.71 4.85
N LYS A 159 -19.61 4.59 4.24
CA LYS A 159 -19.12 3.26 4.62
C LYS A 159 -18.19 2.76 3.54
N VAL A 160 -16.89 2.96 3.74
CA VAL A 160 -15.87 2.66 2.73
C VAL A 160 -15.34 1.25 2.96
N GLN A 161 -15.68 0.35 2.04
CA GLN A 161 -15.12 -1.00 1.99
C GLN A 161 -13.79 -0.92 1.25
N ILE A 162 -12.77 -1.56 1.82
CA ILE A 162 -11.40 -1.54 1.32
C ILE A 162 -10.99 -2.99 1.09
N SER A 163 -10.80 -3.36 -0.19
CA SER A 163 -10.38 -4.70 -0.61
C SER A 163 -8.94 -4.69 -1.11
N PRO A 164 -7.96 -5.15 -0.30
CA PRO A 164 -6.56 -5.21 -0.69
C PRO A 164 -6.30 -6.10 -1.90
N LYS A 165 -5.26 -5.75 -2.65
CA LYS A 165 -4.73 -6.55 -3.76
C LYS A 165 -3.28 -6.91 -3.48
N MET A 166 -2.89 -8.14 -3.82
CA MET A 166 -1.53 -8.65 -3.62
C MET A 166 -0.67 -8.45 -4.86
N LYS A 167 -0.63 -7.20 -5.32
CA LYS A 167 0.13 -6.75 -6.48
C LYS A 167 1.02 -5.59 -6.07
N PHE A 168 2.27 -5.62 -6.50
CA PHE A 168 3.31 -4.72 -6.06
C PHE A 168 4.00 -4.10 -7.27
N TYR A 169 4.59 -2.93 -7.05
CA TYR A 169 5.41 -2.26 -8.05
C TYR A 169 6.76 -1.89 -7.45
N VAL A 170 7.80 -1.95 -8.28
CA VAL A 170 9.14 -1.48 -7.94
C VAL A 170 9.60 -0.55 -9.04
N SER A 171 9.99 0.67 -8.71
CA SER A 171 10.55 1.61 -9.68
C SER A 171 11.77 2.31 -9.10
N GLU A 172 12.62 2.81 -9.98
CA GLU A 172 13.61 3.81 -9.60
C GLU A 172 12.89 5.07 -9.11
N SER A 173 13.29 5.62 -7.96
CA SER A 173 12.63 6.79 -7.39
C SER A 173 13.49 7.47 -6.33
N GLN A 174 13.34 8.79 -6.22
CA GLN A 174 13.91 9.63 -5.15
C GLN A 174 12.85 10.06 -4.13
N GLN A 175 11.63 9.56 -4.28
CA GLN A 175 10.50 9.89 -3.40
C GLN A 175 10.68 9.25 -2.03
N VAL A 176 9.94 9.75 -1.05
CA VAL A 176 10.04 9.28 0.34
C VAL A 176 8.81 8.46 0.76
N PRO A 177 8.92 7.55 1.75
CA PRO A 177 7.76 6.81 2.25
C PRO A 177 6.60 7.71 2.66
N GLY A 178 5.39 7.33 2.24
CA GLY A 178 4.16 8.11 2.43
C GLY A 178 3.88 9.15 1.34
N GLU A 179 4.82 9.45 0.46
CA GLU A 179 4.57 10.36 -0.68
C GLU A 179 3.53 9.77 -1.64
N ILE A 180 2.54 10.58 -2.03
CA ILE A 180 1.59 10.24 -3.09
C ILE A 180 2.31 10.29 -4.44
N VAL A 181 2.07 9.29 -5.29
CA VAL A 181 2.76 9.16 -6.58
C VAL A 181 1.77 9.07 -7.74
N ASP A 182 2.26 9.37 -8.95
CA ASP A 182 1.52 9.12 -10.18
C ASP A 182 1.52 7.62 -10.49
N TYR A 183 0.34 7.01 -10.37
CA TYR A 183 0.12 5.60 -10.66
C TYR A 183 0.53 5.21 -12.08
N HIS A 184 0.23 6.03 -13.08
CA HIS A 184 0.53 5.72 -14.47
C HIS A 184 2.04 5.77 -14.76
N ALA A 185 2.76 6.67 -14.10
CA ALA A 185 4.22 6.71 -14.21
C ALA A 185 4.86 5.44 -13.62
N VAL A 186 4.47 5.07 -12.39
CA VAL A 186 5.02 3.88 -11.71
C VAL A 186 4.71 2.60 -12.46
N THR A 187 3.48 2.43 -12.96
CA THR A 187 3.08 1.21 -13.68
C THR A 187 3.67 1.10 -15.08
N ARG A 188 3.99 2.23 -15.71
CA ARG A 188 4.65 2.25 -17.03
C ARG A 188 6.15 1.96 -16.92
N ASP A 189 6.81 2.56 -15.95
CA ASP A 189 8.28 2.59 -15.88
C ASP A 189 8.85 1.56 -14.88
N GLY A 190 8.02 1.07 -13.95
CA GLY A 190 8.41 0.11 -12.91
C GLY A 190 8.17 -1.36 -13.27
N ALA A 191 8.78 -2.25 -12.50
CA ALA A 191 8.45 -3.66 -12.49
C ALA A 191 7.07 -3.90 -11.86
N THR A 192 6.28 -4.78 -12.46
CA THR A 192 5.02 -5.27 -11.89
C THR A 192 5.22 -6.66 -11.31
N ILE A 193 4.84 -6.85 -10.05
CA ILE A 193 4.93 -8.12 -9.34
C ILE A 193 3.54 -8.51 -8.86
N ASP A 194 2.98 -9.57 -9.42
CA ASP A 194 1.61 -10.01 -9.12
C ASP A 194 1.62 -11.48 -8.69
N PHE A 195 1.29 -11.72 -7.42
CA PHE A 195 1.21 -13.07 -6.87
C PHE A 195 -0.19 -13.69 -6.99
N SER A 196 -1.15 -12.94 -7.52
CA SER A 196 -2.55 -13.38 -7.63
C SER A 196 -2.91 -13.95 -9.00
N GLU A 197 -2.13 -13.65 -10.03
CA GLU A 197 -2.37 -14.07 -11.41
C GLU A 197 -1.06 -14.36 -12.17
N GLY A 198 -1.17 -14.90 -13.38
CA GLY A 198 -0.04 -15.13 -14.28
C GLY A 198 1.05 -16.04 -13.72
N GLU A 199 2.31 -15.72 -13.99
CA GLU A 199 3.48 -16.50 -13.57
C GLU A 199 3.71 -16.49 -12.05
N GLY A 200 3.19 -15.49 -11.34
CA GLY A 200 3.31 -15.39 -9.89
C GLY A 200 2.23 -16.13 -9.12
N MET A 201 1.19 -16.63 -9.79
CA MET A 201 0.11 -17.38 -9.14
C MET A 201 0.65 -18.66 -8.48
N GLY A 202 0.42 -18.79 -7.17
CA GLY A 202 0.90 -19.92 -6.37
C GLY A 202 2.37 -19.83 -5.96
N LYS A 203 3.06 -18.75 -6.32
CA LYS A 203 4.45 -18.46 -5.94
C LYS A 203 4.49 -17.56 -4.70
N PHE A 204 5.61 -17.61 -3.98
CA PHE A 204 5.80 -16.85 -2.73
C PHE A 204 7.07 -16.00 -2.73
N TYR A 205 7.88 -16.11 -3.78
CA TYR A 205 9.10 -15.36 -3.96
C TYR A 205 9.15 -14.77 -5.37
N ALA A 206 9.54 -13.49 -5.48
CA ALA A 206 9.80 -12.82 -6.74
C ALA A 206 11.18 -12.17 -6.72
N ARG A 207 11.98 -12.41 -7.76
CA ARG A 207 13.25 -11.73 -8.00
C ARG A 207 13.07 -10.70 -9.11
N VAL A 208 13.31 -9.45 -8.78
CA VAL A 208 13.23 -8.28 -9.65
C VAL A 208 14.64 -7.77 -9.88
N VAL A 209 15.09 -7.67 -11.12
CA VAL A 209 16.43 -7.15 -11.45
C VAL A 209 16.29 -6.01 -12.44
N GLN A 210 16.83 -4.83 -12.11
CA GLN A 210 16.96 -3.76 -13.08
C GLN A 210 18.27 -3.93 -13.87
N ASN A 211 18.17 -4.12 -15.18
CA ASN A 211 19.30 -4.34 -16.06
C ASN A 211 19.98 -3.01 -16.46
N ALA A 212 21.15 -3.14 -17.10
CA ALA A 212 21.93 -2.00 -17.60
C ALA A 212 21.18 -1.13 -18.62
N ASP A 213 20.16 -1.65 -19.31
CA ASP A 213 19.29 -0.89 -20.22
C ASP A 213 18.16 -0.13 -19.49
N GLY A 214 18.02 -0.34 -18.17
CA GLY A 214 17.03 0.30 -17.30
C GLY A 214 15.72 -0.49 -17.19
N ARG A 215 15.56 -1.58 -17.95
CA ARG A 215 14.36 -2.44 -17.87
C ARG A 215 14.45 -3.38 -16.68
N PHE A 216 13.29 -3.84 -16.24
CA PHE A 216 13.18 -4.80 -15.16
C PHE A 216 12.86 -6.20 -15.68
N ASP A 217 13.60 -7.18 -15.19
CA ASP A 217 13.25 -8.60 -15.31
C ASP A 217 12.62 -9.08 -14.00
N VAL A 218 11.48 -9.75 -14.09
CA VAL A 218 10.78 -10.35 -12.93
C VAL A 218 10.72 -11.86 -13.11
N LYS A 219 11.11 -12.62 -12.09
CA LYS A 219 11.02 -14.09 -12.05
C LYS A 219 10.40 -14.54 -10.74
N TYR A 220 9.56 -15.57 -10.79
CA TYR A 220 8.84 -16.09 -9.63
C TYR A 220 9.27 -17.50 -9.24
N TYR A 221 9.24 -17.78 -7.93
CA TYR A 221 9.75 -19.01 -7.33
C TYR A 221 8.88 -19.45 -6.15
N ASP A 222 8.94 -20.75 -5.82
CA ASP A 222 8.23 -21.30 -4.66
C ASP A 222 8.91 -20.92 -3.33
N ARG A 223 10.25 -20.82 -3.35
CA ARG A 223 11.12 -20.41 -2.22
C ARG A 223 12.43 -19.81 -2.74
N PHE A 224 13.22 -19.23 -1.83
CA PHE A 224 14.46 -18.49 -2.12
C PHE A 224 15.57 -19.34 -2.80
N ASP A 225 15.62 -20.65 -2.54
CA ASP A 225 16.72 -21.54 -2.95
C ASP A 225 16.47 -22.29 -4.28
N ASP A 226 15.34 -22.04 -4.97
CA ASP A 226 15.02 -22.68 -6.25
C ASP A 226 15.51 -21.83 -7.45
#